data_AF-A0A1S1Z100-F1
#
_entry.id   AF-A0A1S1Z100-F1
#
_cell.length_a   1.000
_cell.length_b   1.000
_cell.length_c   1.000
_cell.angle_alpha   90.00
_cell.angle_beta   90.00
_cell.angle_gamma   90.00
#
_symmetry.space_group_name_H-M   'P 1'
#
loop_
_entity.id
_entity.type
_entity.pdbx_description
1 polymer ?
#
loop_
_entity_poly.entity_id
_entity_poly.type
_entity_poly.pdbx_seq_one_letter_code
_entity_poly.pdbx_strand_id
1 'polypeptide(L)'
;MIDIIDDEVRLNKILYRLTHLAFVTTLIYIPLYYFTGNYFYIPIQIGTAALIGSIFLMLKRQWFVLSGYTLSGVLTLSIAYAAYVTPNVATELLLIPIGVVLVAIFADKRHSIIMFLLIFGTYIFIEEHKMHWTPVVVYTQKMQDIVYHHNIATIFIVSFLILFHFQRNMDRYVKALKEKNIELEDKKEEITLQAEMILEEQKKNHELVLDAKKKDMEKLNANNQLKFQLQEKAIKALAQVLKSDDIKRDLKQIISELKRNNATQQKIQMMHDNVEEINHQFEARLADVCPDLTKTEREICSYIKLKLSTKEIADIRTTSPNTIRVTKHRIRKKLGLNEEVDLESFIQRL
;
A
#
# COMPACT_ATOMS: atom_id res chain seq x y z
N MET A 1 6.10 2.06 11.82
CA MET A 1 7.45 2.64 12.01
C MET A 1 7.81 2.76 13.48
N ILE A 2 6.89 3.20 14.35
CA ILE A 2 7.10 3.31 15.80
C ILE A 2 7.35 1.94 16.48
N ASP A 3 6.60 0.89 16.10
CA ASP A 3 6.78 -0.45 16.70
C ASP A 3 8.16 -1.10 16.40
N ILE A 4 8.74 -0.85 15.23
CA ILE A 4 10.03 -1.44 14.83
C ILE A 4 11.20 -0.78 15.59
N ILE A 5 11.10 0.53 15.82
CA ILE A 5 12.10 1.29 16.57
C ILE A 5 12.09 0.88 18.05
N ASP A 6 10.92 0.59 18.61
CA ASP A 6 10.80 0.16 20.01
C ASP A 6 11.38 -1.26 20.21
N ASP A 7 11.17 -2.16 19.24
CA ASP A 7 11.74 -3.52 19.28
C ASP A 7 13.27 -3.52 19.20
N GLU A 8 13.87 -2.72 18.32
CA GLU A 8 15.32 -2.63 18.19
C GLU A 8 15.97 -2.03 19.45
N VAL A 9 15.37 -0.97 20.02
CA VAL A 9 15.82 -0.35 21.28
C VAL A 9 15.70 -1.34 22.45
N ARG A 10 14.62 -2.12 22.50
CA ARG A 10 14.40 -3.13 23.54
C ARG A 10 15.41 -4.27 23.45
N LEU A 11 15.71 -4.75 22.24
CA LEU A 11 16.69 -5.79 21.98
C LEU A 11 18.10 -5.36 22.43
N ASN A 12 18.47 -4.13 22.11
CA ASN A 12 19.75 -3.53 22.52
C ASN A 12 19.87 -3.44 24.05
N LYS A 13 18.78 -3.09 24.74
CA LYS A 13 18.73 -3.06 26.21
C LYS A 13 18.86 -4.45 26.83
N ILE A 14 18.30 -5.48 26.20
CA ILE A 14 18.47 -6.88 26.62
C ILE A 14 19.93 -7.31 26.46
N LEU A 15 20.52 -7.06 25.29
CA LEU A 15 21.92 -7.40 25.02
C LEU A 15 22.87 -6.71 26.00
N TYR A 16 22.65 -5.43 26.32
CA TYR A 16 23.44 -4.71 27.33
C TYR A 16 23.35 -5.35 28.72
N ARG A 17 22.14 -5.76 29.15
CA ARG A 17 21.92 -6.42 30.45
C ARG A 17 22.60 -7.79 30.51
N LEU A 18 22.55 -8.56 29.42
CA LEU A 18 23.19 -9.87 29.34
C LEU A 18 24.71 -9.76 29.35
N THR A 19 25.28 -8.82 28.59
CA THR A 19 26.73 -8.54 28.63
C THR A 19 27.17 -8.12 30.04
N HIS A 20 26.38 -7.29 30.73
CA HIS A 20 26.66 -6.91 32.10
C HIS A 20 26.57 -8.08 33.08
N LEU A 21 25.52 -8.91 32.97
CA LEU A 21 25.38 -10.10 33.79
C LEU A 21 26.58 -11.04 33.59
N ALA A 22 26.94 -11.32 32.34
CA ALA A 22 28.09 -12.15 31.98
C ALA A 22 29.39 -11.58 32.57
N PHE A 23 29.62 -10.27 32.43
CA PHE A 23 30.81 -9.60 32.96
C PHE A 23 30.93 -9.74 34.49
N VAL A 24 29.83 -9.46 35.20
CA VAL A 24 29.80 -9.57 36.67
C VAL A 24 30.01 -11.01 37.11
N THR A 25 29.34 -11.99 36.47
CA THR A 25 29.54 -13.40 36.79
C THR A 25 30.99 -13.82 36.56
N THR A 26 31.62 -13.37 35.47
CA THR A 26 33.02 -13.70 35.17
C THR A 26 33.98 -13.12 36.21
N LEU A 27 33.76 -11.88 36.66
CA LEU A 27 34.60 -11.23 37.67
C LEU A 27 34.53 -11.91 39.03
N ILE A 28 33.37 -12.45 39.44
CA ILE A 28 33.20 -13.13 40.73
C ILE A 28 34.11 -14.37 40.86
N TYR A 29 34.41 -15.05 39.75
CA TYR A 29 35.27 -16.25 39.79
C TYR A 29 36.75 -15.95 40.00
N ILE A 30 37.23 -14.74 39.69
CA ILE A 30 38.66 -14.37 39.85
C ILE A 30 39.12 -14.49 41.32
N PRO A 31 38.48 -13.81 42.30
CA PRO A 31 38.86 -13.97 43.71
C PRO A 31 38.60 -15.40 44.21
N LEU A 32 37.57 -16.08 43.69
CA LEU A 32 37.28 -17.46 44.07
C LEU A 32 38.42 -18.43 43.68
N TYR A 33 38.99 -18.29 42.48
CA TYR A 33 40.18 -19.05 42.08
C TYR A 33 41.41 -18.71 42.92
N TYR A 34 41.58 -17.43 43.28
CA TYR A 34 42.68 -17.00 44.15
C TYR A 34 42.61 -17.65 45.54
N PHE A 35 41.43 -17.61 46.19
CA PHE A 35 41.24 -18.19 47.53
C PHE A 35 41.29 -19.72 47.55
N THR A 36 40.91 -20.37 46.44
CA THR A 36 40.97 -21.84 46.32
C THR A 36 42.35 -22.34 45.90
N GLY A 37 43.34 -21.45 45.69
CA GLY A 37 44.70 -21.81 45.28
C GLY A 37 44.84 -22.20 43.80
N ASN A 38 43.79 -21.99 43.01
CA ASN A 38 43.69 -22.39 41.61
C ASN A 38 44.21 -21.31 40.65
N TYR A 39 45.48 -20.90 40.82
CA TYR A 39 46.07 -19.76 40.11
C TYR A 39 46.13 -19.92 38.58
N PHE A 40 46.13 -21.17 38.08
CA PHE A 40 46.17 -21.47 36.64
C PHE A 40 44.99 -20.86 35.87
N TYR A 41 43.80 -20.79 36.48
CA TYR A 41 42.58 -20.32 35.81
C TYR A 41 42.39 -18.80 35.86
N ILE A 42 43.15 -18.09 36.70
CA ILE A 42 43.02 -16.63 36.87
C ILE A 42 43.29 -15.88 35.56
N PRO A 43 44.39 -16.14 34.80
CA PRO A 43 44.63 -15.46 33.53
C PRO A 43 43.54 -15.72 32.48
N ILE A 44 42.99 -16.94 32.44
CA ILE A 44 41.89 -17.31 31.54
C ILE A 44 40.65 -16.48 31.87
N GLN A 45 40.34 -16.33 33.17
CA GLN A 45 39.18 -15.56 33.62
C GLN A 45 39.35 -14.05 33.40
N ILE A 46 40.56 -13.51 33.54
CA ILE A 46 40.87 -12.12 33.18
C ILE A 46 40.70 -11.91 31.66
N GLY A 47 41.19 -12.84 30.85
CA GLY A 47 41.05 -12.79 29.40
C GLY A 47 39.58 -12.81 28.94
N THR A 48 38.76 -13.69 29.53
CA THR A 48 37.32 -13.74 29.25
C THR A 48 36.61 -12.46 29.70
N ALA A 49 36.95 -11.90 30.87
CA ALA A 49 36.41 -10.63 31.32
C ALA A 49 36.79 -9.47 30.36
N ALA A 50 38.04 -9.43 29.87
CA ALA A 50 38.48 -8.43 28.91
C ALA A 50 37.74 -8.56 27.56
N LEU A 51 37.51 -9.78 27.09
CA LEU A 51 36.70 -10.04 25.90
C LEU A 51 35.26 -9.53 26.07
N ILE A 52 34.60 -9.85 27.20
CA ILE A 52 33.26 -9.32 27.50
C ILE A 52 33.29 -7.79 27.63
N GLY A 53 34.35 -7.22 28.20
CA GLY A 53 34.60 -5.79 28.26
C GLY A 53 34.59 -5.12 26.88
N SER A 54 35.20 -5.77 25.89
CA SER A 54 35.21 -5.28 24.49
C SER A 54 33.82 -5.22 23.86
N ILE A 55 32.88 -6.05 24.32
CA ILE A 55 31.48 -6.07 23.86
C ILE A 55 30.78 -4.76 24.23
N PHE A 56 31.09 -4.16 25.39
CA PHE A 56 30.55 -2.84 25.75
C PHE A 56 30.99 -1.74 24.78
N LEU A 57 32.22 -1.81 24.25
CA LEU A 57 32.71 -0.87 23.24
C LEU A 57 31.94 -1.06 21.92
N MET A 58 31.70 -2.31 21.52
CA MET A 58 30.91 -2.64 20.33
C MET A 58 29.46 -2.14 20.46
N LEU A 59 28.85 -2.32 21.63
CA LEU A 59 27.50 -1.82 21.93
C LEU A 59 27.44 -0.29 21.90
N LYS A 60 28.46 0.40 22.44
CA LYS A 60 28.57 1.87 22.38
C LYS A 60 28.70 2.37 20.93
N ARG A 61 29.37 1.60 20.06
CA ARG A 61 29.51 1.88 18.62
C ARG A 61 28.32 1.39 17.79
N GLN A 62 27.27 0.86 18.42
CA GLN A 62 26.08 0.31 17.78
C GLN A 62 26.32 -0.87 16.83
N TRP A 63 27.38 -1.65 17.11
CA TRP A 63 27.66 -2.90 16.40
C TRP A 63 26.91 -4.08 17.06
N PHE A 64 25.57 -4.03 17.04
CA PHE A 64 24.71 -4.97 17.78
C PHE A 64 24.84 -6.43 17.32
N VAL A 65 24.92 -6.64 16.01
CA VAL A 65 25.10 -7.99 15.45
C VAL A 65 26.44 -8.59 15.87
N LEU A 66 27.52 -7.82 15.72
CA LEU A 66 28.87 -8.27 16.09
C LEU A 66 28.98 -8.53 17.60
N SER A 67 28.41 -7.65 18.43
CA SER A 67 28.38 -7.84 19.89
C SER A 67 27.56 -9.07 20.32
N GLY A 68 26.45 -9.38 19.63
CA GLY A 68 25.72 -10.62 19.83
C GLY A 68 26.55 -11.86 19.49
N TYR A 69 27.26 -11.83 18.35
CA TYR A 69 28.16 -12.91 17.95
C TYR A 69 29.30 -13.12 18.94
N THR A 70 29.96 -12.05 19.39
CA THR A 70 31.07 -12.15 20.34
C THR A 70 30.58 -12.61 21.71
N LEU A 71 29.44 -12.11 22.20
CA LEU A 71 28.86 -12.56 23.46
C LEU A 71 28.56 -14.05 23.43
N SER A 72 27.89 -14.51 22.38
CA SER A 72 27.58 -15.93 22.23
C SER A 72 28.83 -16.78 22.10
N GLY A 73 29.82 -16.34 21.32
CA GLY A 73 31.08 -17.08 21.16
C GLY A 73 31.79 -17.24 22.49
N VAL A 74 31.90 -16.16 23.28
CA VAL A 74 32.49 -16.20 24.62
C VAL A 74 31.71 -17.16 25.54
N LEU A 75 30.39 -17.04 25.62
CA LEU A 75 29.57 -17.90 26.49
C LEU A 75 29.67 -19.39 26.10
N THR A 76 29.61 -19.67 24.79
CA THR A 76 29.69 -21.05 24.28
C THR A 76 31.07 -21.65 24.58
N LEU A 77 32.15 -20.91 24.33
CA LEU A 77 33.51 -21.35 24.62
C LEU A 77 33.75 -21.53 26.13
N SER A 78 33.22 -20.64 26.97
CA SER A 78 33.32 -20.76 28.42
C SER A 78 32.64 -22.04 28.93
N ILE A 79 31.48 -22.40 28.38
CA ILE A 79 30.77 -23.63 28.77
C ILE A 79 31.47 -24.87 28.23
N ALA A 80 31.93 -24.83 26.98
CA ALA A 80 32.71 -25.92 26.41
C ALA A 80 33.99 -26.19 27.24
N TYR A 81 34.68 -25.14 27.66
CA TYR A 81 35.82 -25.25 28.56
C TYR A 81 35.44 -25.83 29.92
N ALA A 82 34.35 -25.36 30.52
CA ALA A 82 33.88 -25.88 31.80
C ALA A 82 33.48 -27.37 31.72
N ALA A 83 32.85 -27.79 30.62
CA ALA A 83 32.53 -29.20 30.35
C ALA A 83 33.80 -30.05 30.19
N TYR A 84 34.86 -29.50 29.59
CA TYR A 84 36.16 -30.16 29.50
C TYR A 84 36.86 -30.33 30.85
N VAL A 85 36.84 -29.28 31.68
CA VAL A 85 37.49 -29.30 33.01
C VAL A 85 36.77 -30.25 33.97
N THR A 86 35.44 -30.30 33.89
CA THR A 86 34.56 -31.08 34.78
C THR A 86 33.64 -32.00 33.98
N PRO A 87 34.15 -33.08 33.37
CA PRO A 87 33.30 -34.01 32.66
C PRO A 87 32.37 -34.75 33.64
N ASN A 88 31.17 -35.10 33.18
CA ASN A 88 30.13 -35.87 33.89
C ASN A 88 29.27 -35.12 34.92
N VAL A 89 29.33 -33.78 35.00
CA VAL A 89 28.41 -32.99 35.86
C VAL A 89 27.35 -32.22 35.06
N ALA A 90 27.11 -32.59 33.80
CA ALA A 90 26.09 -32.01 32.91
C ALA A 90 26.21 -30.49 32.65
N THR A 91 27.42 -29.95 32.73
CA THR A 91 27.71 -28.54 32.42
C THR A 91 27.35 -28.18 30.98
N GLU A 92 27.46 -29.13 30.06
CA GLU A 92 27.09 -29.00 28.65
C GLU A 92 25.62 -28.65 28.43
N LEU A 93 24.72 -29.04 29.34
CA LEU A 93 23.29 -28.74 29.23
C LEU A 93 22.97 -27.26 29.50
N LEU A 94 23.89 -26.49 30.09
CA LEU A 94 23.75 -25.04 30.22
C LEU A 94 23.75 -24.31 28.87
N LEU A 95 24.22 -24.97 27.79
CA LEU A 95 24.10 -24.44 26.43
C LEU A 95 22.64 -24.28 25.98
N ILE A 96 21.70 -25.06 26.53
CA ILE A 96 20.28 -25.02 26.14
C ILE A 96 19.64 -23.66 26.47
N PRO A 97 19.56 -23.21 27.74
CA PRO A 97 18.95 -21.93 28.07
C PRO A 97 19.69 -20.75 27.42
N ILE A 98 21.01 -20.84 27.29
CA ILE A 98 21.83 -19.81 26.64
C ILE A 98 21.53 -19.73 25.14
N GLY A 99 21.37 -20.88 24.48
CA GLY A 99 20.94 -20.93 23.08
C GLY A 99 19.60 -20.27 22.85
N VAL A 100 18.60 -20.55 23.70
CA VAL A 100 17.27 -19.91 23.61
C VAL A 100 17.37 -18.39 23.77
N VAL A 101 18.11 -17.92 24.78
CA VAL A 101 18.27 -16.48 25.03
C VAL A 101 19.00 -15.79 23.87
N LEU A 102 20.09 -16.38 23.38
CA LEU A 102 20.90 -15.77 22.32
C LEU A 102 20.18 -15.79 20.96
N VAL A 103 19.44 -16.85 20.65
CA VAL A 103 18.55 -16.92 19.47
C VAL A 103 17.52 -15.79 19.49
N ALA A 104 16.99 -15.46 20.67
CA ALA A 104 16.01 -14.39 20.86
C ALA A 104 16.59 -12.96 20.80
N ILE A 105 17.91 -12.80 20.90
CA ILE A 105 18.58 -11.49 20.83
C ILE A 105 18.71 -11.00 19.38
N PHE A 106 18.67 -11.87 18.38
CA PHE A 106 18.81 -11.42 16.99
C PHE A 106 17.45 -11.14 16.36
N ALA A 107 17.27 -9.92 15.84
CA ALA A 107 16.06 -9.55 15.11
C ALA A 107 15.93 -10.28 13.77
N ASP A 108 17.05 -10.49 13.06
CA ASP A 108 17.08 -11.22 11.80
C ASP A 108 17.23 -12.73 12.07
N LYS A 109 16.25 -13.50 11.60
CA LYS A 109 16.19 -14.97 11.71
C LYS A 109 17.45 -15.68 11.23
N ARG A 110 18.16 -15.13 10.24
CA ARG A 110 19.40 -15.74 9.73
C ARG A 110 20.47 -15.84 10.80
N HIS A 111 20.64 -14.78 11.58
CA HIS A 111 21.63 -14.71 12.66
C HIS A 111 21.23 -15.69 13.78
N SER A 112 19.95 -15.71 14.15
CA SER A 112 19.42 -16.69 15.11
C SER A 112 19.70 -18.14 14.70
N ILE A 113 19.49 -18.50 13.42
CA ILE A 113 19.75 -19.85 12.91
C ILE A 113 21.24 -20.18 12.96
N ILE A 114 22.11 -19.25 12.53
CA ILE A 114 23.57 -19.45 12.59
C ILE A 114 24.01 -19.73 14.03
N MET A 115 23.48 -18.98 14.99
CA MET A 115 23.84 -19.16 16.41
C MET A 115 23.27 -20.43 17.00
N PHE A 116 22.05 -20.81 16.63
CA PHE A 116 21.48 -22.09 17.02
C PHE A 116 22.36 -23.25 16.52
N LEU A 117 22.77 -23.23 15.24
CA LEU A 117 23.63 -24.26 14.67
C LEU A 117 25.02 -24.31 15.33
N LEU A 118 25.59 -23.16 15.68
CA LEU A 118 26.86 -23.08 16.40
C LEU A 118 26.76 -23.70 17.80
N ILE A 119 25.71 -23.35 18.55
CA ILE A 119 25.50 -23.86 19.91
C ILE A 119 25.15 -25.35 19.88
N PHE A 120 24.34 -25.78 18.92
CA PHE A 120 23.99 -27.19 18.74
C PHE A 120 25.19 -28.02 18.30
N GLY A 121 26.00 -27.51 17.37
CA GLY A 121 27.23 -28.16 16.92
C GLY A 121 28.27 -28.29 18.04
N THR A 122 28.43 -27.25 18.87
CA THR A 122 29.31 -27.32 20.05
C THR A 122 28.79 -28.31 21.09
N TYR A 123 27.48 -28.39 21.32
CA TYR A 123 26.89 -29.42 22.17
C TYR A 123 27.20 -30.83 21.66
N ILE A 124 26.94 -31.12 20.37
CA ILE A 124 27.25 -32.42 19.76
C ILE A 124 28.73 -32.75 19.91
N PHE A 125 29.61 -31.78 19.61
CA PHE A 125 31.05 -31.98 19.71
C PHE A 125 31.48 -32.38 21.12
N ILE A 126 30.94 -31.71 22.15
CA ILE A 126 31.20 -32.04 23.56
C ILE A 126 30.70 -33.46 23.87
N GLU A 127 29.47 -33.79 23.50
CA GLU A 127 28.88 -35.12 23.74
C GLU A 127 29.67 -36.26 23.10
N GLU A 128 30.16 -36.06 21.88
CA GLU A 128 30.92 -37.07 21.15
C GLU A 128 32.33 -37.29 21.75
N HIS A 129 32.97 -36.22 22.23
CA HIS A 129 34.36 -36.27 22.69
C HIS A 129 34.50 -36.42 24.20
N LYS A 130 33.47 -36.18 25.01
CA LYS A 130 33.56 -36.17 26.49
C LYS A 130 34.06 -37.48 27.08
N MET A 131 33.74 -38.61 26.45
CA MET A 131 34.20 -39.94 26.87
C MET A 131 35.72 -40.12 26.78
N HIS A 132 36.39 -39.34 25.92
CA HIS A 132 37.84 -39.41 25.69
C HIS A 132 38.63 -38.38 26.51
N TRP A 133 37.95 -37.48 27.22
CA TRP A 133 38.60 -36.43 28.00
C TRP A 133 39.11 -36.97 29.33
N THR A 134 40.35 -36.64 29.65
CA THR A 134 40.87 -36.82 31.00
C THR A 134 40.38 -35.65 31.87
N PRO A 135 39.57 -35.90 32.92
CA PRO A 135 39.09 -34.83 33.78
C PRO A 135 40.27 -34.07 34.39
N VAL A 136 40.29 -32.75 34.21
CA VAL A 136 41.27 -31.89 34.88
C VAL A 136 40.97 -31.78 36.37
N VAL A 137 39.68 -31.77 36.73
CA VAL A 137 39.20 -31.78 38.10
C VAL A 137 38.42 -33.07 38.36
N VAL A 138 38.91 -33.88 39.30
CA VAL A 138 38.25 -35.13 39.72
C VAL A 138 37.48 -34.86 41.01
N TYR A 139 36.15 -34.85 40.91
CA TYR A 139 35.27 -34.76 42.07
C TYR A 139 35.09 -36.13 42.73
N THR A 140 34.82 -36.14 44.04
CA THR A 140 34.29 -37.34 44.69
C THR A 140 32.90 -37.67 44.15
N GLN A 141 32.50 -38.94 44.13
CA GLN A 141 31.21 -39.38 43.59
C GLN A 141 30.02 -38.62 44.21
N LYS A 142 30.09 -38.34 45.51
CA LYS A 142 29.09 -37.53 46.22
C LYS A 142 29.04 -36.08 45.70
N MET A 143 30.19 -35.46 45.43
CA MET A 143 30.24 -34.10 44.89
C MET A 143 29.78 -34.04 43.43
N GLN A 144 30.11 -35.06 42.61
CA GLN A 144 29.60 -35.14 41.23
C GLN A 144 28.08 -35.14 41.20
N ASP A 145 27.45 -35.95 42.05
CA ASP A 145 25.99 -36.05 42.14
C ASP A 145 25.35 -34.72 42.58
N ILE A 146 25.94 -34.04 43.57
CA ILE A 146 25.48 -32.72 44.03
C ILE A 146 25.57 -31.68 42.90
N VAL A 147 26.71 -31.59 42.20
CA VAL A 147 26.91 -30.61 41.13
C VAL A 147 26.00 -30.91 39.94
N TYR A 148 25.82 -32.18 39.59
CA TYR A 148 24.90 -32.61 38.54
C TYR A 148 23.47 -32.12 38.82
N HIS A 149 22.92 -32.43 40.01
CA HIS A 149 21.57 -32.00 40.38
C HIS A 149 21.44 -30.47 40.46
N HIS A 150 22.48 -29.78 40.93
CA HIS A 150 22.51 -28.32 40.95
C HIS A 150 22.44 -27.72 39.53
N ASN A 151 23.20 -28.27 38.58
CA ASN A 151 23.18 -27.82 37.18
C ASN A 151 21.82 -28.06 36.54
N ILE A 152 21.22 -29.24 36.75
CA ILE A 152 19.86 -29.54 36.27
C ILE A 152 18.83 -28.58 36.86
N ALA A 153 18.85 -28.34 38.18
CA ALA A 153 17.96 -27.38 38.82
C ALA A 153 18.13 -25.96 38.25
N THR A 154 19.38 -25.53 38.00
CA THR A 154 19.69 -24.24 37.39
C THR A 154 19.07 -24.11 36.01
N ILE A 155 19.16 -25.15 35.17
CA ILE A 155 18.55 -25.17 33.83
C ILE A 155 17.03 -25.04 33.92
N PHE A 156 16.37 -25.78 34.81
CA PHE A 156 14.92 -25.68 34.99
C PHE A 156 14.48 -24.30 35.45
N ILE A 157 15.19 -23.71 36.42
CA ILE A 157 14.89 -22.36 36.93
C ILE A 157 15.07 -21.32 35.82
N VAL A 158 16.19 -21.36 35.10
CA VAL A 158 16.47 -20.39 34.02
C VAL A 158 15.49 -20.54 32.87
N SER A 159 15.20 -21.77 32.42
CA SER A 159 14.19 -22.03 31.39
C SER A 159 12.80 -21.57 31.81
N PHE A 160 12.40 -21.80 33.07
CA PHE A 160 11.13 -21.29 33.60
C PHE A 160 11.08 -19.76 33.59
N LEU A 161 12.15 -19.08 34.03
CA LEU A 161 12.23 -17.62 34.01
C LEU A 161 12.18 -17.05 32.59
N ILE A 162 12.84 -17.71 31.62
CA ILE A 162 12.78 -17.35 30.21
C ILE A 162 11.34 -17.47 29.71
N LEU A 163 10.70 -18.63 29.89
CA LEU A 163 9.32 -18.86 29.45
C LEU A 163 8.33 -17.89 30.11
N PHE A 164 8.46 -17.66 31.41
CA PHE A 164 7.64 -16.69 32.14
C PHE A 164 7.83 -15.26 31.63
N HIS A 165 9.07 -14.86 31.34
CA HIS A 165 9.37 -13.56 30.73
C HIS A 165 8.74 -13.42 29.34
N PHE A 166 8.83 -14.47 28.51
CA PHE A 166 8.21 -14.50 27.18
C PHE A 166 6.69 -14.41 27.25
N GLN A 167 6.04 -15.22 28.10
CA GLN A 167 4.59 -15.18 28.30
C GLN A 167 4.13 -13.78 28.72
N ARG A 168 4.76 -13.20 29.75
CA ARG A 168 4.42 -11.85 30.24
C ARG A 168 4.64 -10.75 29.19
N ASN A 169 5.62 -10.92 28.30
CA ASN A 169 5.87 -9.98 27.22
C ASN A 169 4.84 -10.13 26.10
N MET A 170 4.44 -11.36 25.78
CA MET A 170 3.44 -11.66 24.77
C MET A 170 2.06 -11.12 25.17
N ASP A 171 1.69 -11.23 26.45
CA ASP A 171 0.44 -10.66 26.96
C ASP A 171 0.38 -9.14 26.77
N ARG A 172 1.50 -8.45 27.02
CA ARG A 172 1.61 -7.00 26.78
C ARG A 172 1.49 -6.67 25.31
N TYR A 173 2.12 -7.46 24.45
CA TYR A 173 2.04 -7.29 23.00
C TYR A 173 0.60 -7.46 22.50
N VAL A 174 -0.09 -8.53 22.93
CA VAL A 174 -1.50 -8.77 22.58
C VAL A 174 -2.38 -7.63 23.09
N LYS A 175 -2.13 -7.11 24.29
CA LYS A 175 -2.89 -5.97 24.82
C LYS A 175 -2.69 -4.69 23.99
N ALA A 176 -1.44 -4.35 23.68
CA ALA A 176 -1.12 -3.19 22.85
C ALA A 176 -1.73 -3.31 21.44
N LEU A 177 -1.74 -4.52 20.87
CA LEU A 177 -2.36 -4.79 19.58
C LEU A 177 -3.88 -4.57 19.61
N LYS A 178 -4.55 -4.97 20.70
CA LYS A 178 -5.98 -4.71 20.89
C LYS A 178 -6.28 -3.22 21.02
N GLU A 179 -5.51 -2.48 21.82
CA GLU A 179 -5.68 -1.02 21.99
C GLU A 179 -5.51 -0.29 20.64
N LYS A 180 -4.50 -0.66 19.86
CA LYS A 180 -4.26 -0.10 18.52
C LYS A 180 -5.37 -0.44 17.53
N ASN A 181 -5.96 -1.63 17.61
CA ASN A 181 -7.10 -1.99 16.77
C ASN A 181 -8.34 -1.17 17.09
N ILE A 182 -8.62 -0.90 18.38
CA ILE A 182 -9.72 -0.02 18.79
C ILE A 182 -9.49 1.40 18.24
N GLU A 183 -8.28 1.94 18.38
CA GLU A 183 -7.95 3.27 17.82
C GLU A 183 -8.13 3.32 16.29
N LEU A 184 -7.81 2.23 15.59
CA LEU A 184 -8.01 2.14 14.14
C LEU A 184 -9.48 2.04 13.76
N GLU A 185 -10.30 1.37 14.56
CA GLU A 185 -11.75 1.33 14.37
C GLU A 185 -12.37 2.72 14.56
N ASP A 186 -12.01 3.45 15.62
CA ASP A 186 -12.49 4.81 15.88
C ASP A 186 -12.11 5.77 14.73
N LYS A 187 -10.85 5.73 14.26
CA LYS A 187 -10.42 6.54 13.11
C LYS A 187 -11.14 6.18 11.82
N LYS A 188 -11.47 4.90 11.63
CA LYS A 188 -12.22 4.46 10.46
C LYS A 188 -13.64 5.00 10.51
N GLU A 189 -14.27 5.02 11.68
CA GLU A 189 -15.60 5.61 11.89
C GLU A 189 -15.59 7.12 11.60
N GLU A 190 -14.58 7.85 12.08
CA GLU A 190 -14.41 9.28 11.79
C GLU A 190 -14.25 9.54 10.28
N ILE A 191 -13.42 8.76 9.60
CA ILE A 191 -13.21 8.87 8.15
C ILE A 191 -14.52 8.57 7.39
N THR A 192 -15.30 7.58 7.83
CA THR A 192 -16.59 7.28 7.19
C THR A 192 -17.58 8.42 7.36
N LEU A 193 -17.65 9.04 8.55
CA LEU A 193 -18.51 10.20 8.80
C LEU A 193 -18.10 11.39 7.90
N GLN A 194 -16.80 11.67 7.82
CA GLN A 194 -16.28 12.74 6.95
C GLN A 194 -16.58 12.47 5.47
N ALA A 195 -16.45 11.22 5.02
CA ALA A 195 -16.76 10.84 3.64
C ALA A 195 -18.26 11.03 3.33
N GLU A 196 -19.15 10.68 4.27
CA GLU A 196 -20.59 10.92 4.13
C GLU A 196 -20.92 12.41 4.04
N MET A 197 -20.32 13.24 4.90
CA MET A 197 -20.51 14.70 4.86
C MET A 197 -20.07 15.30 3.53
N ILE A 198 -18.90 14.90 3.02
CA ILE A 198 -18.38 15.37 1.72
C ILE A 198 -19.32 14.92 0.59
N LEU A 199 -19.83 13.69 0.64
CA LEU A 199 -20.76 13.18 -0.36
C LEU A 199 -22.08 13.97 -0.37
N GLU A 200 -22.60 14.31 0.81
CA GLU A 200 -23.82 15.12 0.95
C GLU A 200 -23.61 16.55 0.43
N GLU A 201 -22.47 17.16 0.75
CA GLU A 201 -22.08 18.48 0.21
C GLU A 201 -21.95 18.43 -1.33
N GLN A 202 -21.33 17.39 -1.89
CA GLN A 202 -21.22 17.20 -3.33
C GLN A 202 -22.59 17.05 -4.00
N LYS A 203 -23.52 16.30 -3.39
CA LYS A 203 -24.90 16.19 -3.90
C LYS A 203 -25.59 17.53 -3.93
N LYS A 204 -25.50 18.31 -2.84
CA LYS A 204 -26.09 19.65 -2.76
C LYS A 204 -25.50 20.61 -3.79
N ASN A 205 -24.17 20.60 -3.95
CA ASN A 205 -23.50 21.40 -4.97
C ASN A 205 -23.90 20.98 -6.38
N HIS A 206 -24.03 19.68 -6.64
CA HIS A 206 -24.50 19.16 -7.92
C HIS A 206 -25.93 19.62 -8.24
N GLU A 207 -26.83 19.59 -7.25
CA GLU A 207 -28.21 20.07 -7.38
C GLU A 207 -28.27 21.57 -7.71
N LEU A 208 -27.48 22.40 -7.02
CA LEU A 208 -27.37 23.84 -7.31
C LEU A 208 -26.86 24.11 -8.74
N VAL A 209 -25.87 23.34 -9.20
CA VAL A 209 -25.36 23.44 -10.57
C VAL A 209 -26.42 23.04 -11.59
N LEU A 210 -27.20 21.99 -11.32
CA LEU A 210 -28.30 21.58 -12.17
C LEU A 210 -29.39 22.65 -12.26
N ASP A 211 -29.77 23.25 -11.13
CA ASP A 211 -30.78 24.31 -11.11
C ASP A 211 -30.32 25.57 -11.87
N ALA A 212 -29.08 26.01 -11.65
CA ALA A 212 -28.49 27.11 -12.41
C ALA A 212 -28.48 26.83 -13.92
N LYS A 213 -28.11 25.61 -14.31
CA LYS A 213 -28.10 25.18 -15.72
C LYS A 213 -29.50 25.13 -16.32
N LYS A 214 -30.51 24.67 -15.58
CA LYS A 214 -31.91 24.71 -16.03
C LYS A 214 -32.36 26.14 -16.31
N LYS A 215 -32.08 27.07 -15.38
CA LYS A 215 -32.42 28.49 -15.55
C LYS A 215 -31.73 29.14 -16.74
N ASP A 216 -30.48 28.79 -17.00
CA ASP A 216 -29.77 29.28 -18.20
C ASP A 216 -30.33 28.68 -19.50
N MET A 217 -30.75 27.41 -19.48
CA MET A 217 -31.44 26.77 -20.60
C MET A 217 -32.80 27.42 -20.87
N GLU A 218 -33.58 27.75 -19.84
CA GLU A 218 -34.85 28.47 -19.98
C GLU A 218 -34.65 29.85 -20.63
N LYS A 219 -33.65 30.61 -20.17
CA LYS A 219 -33.30 31.91 -20.78
C LYS A 219 -32.89 31.76 -22.24
N LEU A 220 -32.08 30.74 -22.56
CA LEU A 220 -31.64 30.47 -23.92
C LEU A 220 -32.84 30.13 -24.82
N ASN A 221 -33.76 29.29 -24.34
CA ASN A 221 -34.99 28.94 -25.05
C ASN A 221 -35.87 30.16 -25.28
N ALA A 222 -36.06 31.02 -24.27
CA ALA A 222 -36.82 32.27 -24.42
C ALA A 222 -36.19 33.21 -25.44
N ASN A 223 -34.85 33.37 -25.42
CA ASN A 223 -34.13 34.18 -26.41
C ASN A 223 -34.25 33.60 -27.83
N ASN A 224 -34.18 32.28 -27.98
CA ASN A 224 -34.36 31.62 -29.27
C ASN A 224 -35.79 31.80 -29.80
N GLN A 225 -36.81 31.66 -28.95
CA GLN A 225 -38.20 31.94 -29.30
C GLN A 225 -38.41 33.40 -29.72
N LEU A 226 -37.85 34.36 -28.97
CA LEU A 226 -37.92 35.78 -29.33
C LEU A 226 -37.25 36.05 -30.68
N LYS A 227 -36.07 35.47 -30.90
CA LYS A 227 -35.35 35.57 -32.18
C LYS A 227 -36.17 35.00 -33.33
N PHE A 228 -36.82 33.85 -33.14
CA PHE A 228 -37.73 33.26 -34.12
C PHE A 228 -38.88 34.21 -34.46
N GLN A 229 -39.55 34.77 -33.44
CA GLN A 229 -40.65 35.72 -33.64
C GLN A 229 -40.21 37.00 -34.37
N LEU A 230 -39.04 37.54 -34.03
CA LEU A 230 -38.48 38.72 -34.71
C LEU A 230 -38.14 38.42 -36.17
N GLN A 231 -37.55 37.25 -36.44
CA GLN A 231 -37.28 36.81 -37.81
C GLN A 231 -38.56 36.59 -38.61
N GLU A 232 -39.60 36.01 -38.01
CA GLU A 232 -40.89 35.83 -38.67
C GLU A 232 -41.55 37.19 -38.99
N LYS A 233 -41.52 38.14 -38.05
CA LYS A 233 -41.97 39.52 -38.26
C LYS A 233 -41.19 40.21 -39.37
N ALA A 234 -39.87 40.07 -39.39
CA ALA A 234 -39.01 40.63 -40.44
C ALA A 234 -39.33 40.02 -41.82
N ILE A 235 -39.53 38.70 -41.90
CA ILE A 235 -39.94 38.03 -43.14
C ILE A 235 -41.28 38.56 -43.63
N LYS A 236 -42.28 38.71 -42.74
CA LYS A 236 -43.60 39.25 -43.10
C LYS A 236 -43.49 40.70 -43.60
N ALA A 237 -42.76 41.55 -42.90
CA ALA A 237 -42.55 42.95 -43.29
C ALA A 237 -41.85 43.07 -44.65
N LEU A 238 -40.76 42.31 -44.86
CA LEU A 238 -40.02 42.30 -46.13
C LEU A 238 -40.86 41.70 -47.28
N ALA A 239 -41.68 40.68 -47.03
CA ALA A 239 -42.61 40.13 -48.02
C ALA A 239 -43.73 41.12 -48.40
N GLN A 240 -44.12 42.00 -47.49
CA GLN A 240 -45.12 43.05 -47.73
C GLN A 240 -44.54 44.18 -48.60
N VAL A 241 -43.27 44.55 -48.38
CA VAL A 241 -42.50 45.47 -49.25
C VAL A 241 -42.29 44.88 -50.66
N LEU A 242 -42.25 43.55 -50.80
CA LEU A 242 -42.16 42.88 -52.11
C LEU A 242 -43.41 43.07 -53.00
N LYS A 243 -44.54 43.53 -52.44
CA LYS A 243 -45.76 43.85 -53.18
C LYS A 243 -45.72 45.23 -53.85
N SER A 244 -44.79 46.10 -53.45
CA SER A 244 -44.51 47.37 -54.14
C SER A 244 -43.43 47.19 -55.20
N ASP A 245 -43.67 47.74 -56.38
CA ASP A 245 -42.77 47.67 -57.53
C ASP A 245 -41.57 48.60 -57.33
N ASP A 246 -40.42 48.05 -56.89
CA ASP A 246 -39.10 48.37 -57.49
C ASP A 246 -37.85 47.64 -56.94
N ILE A 247 -37.95 46.64 -56.04
CA ILE A 247 -36.74 45.91 -55.57
C ILE A 247 -37.03 44.39 -55.51
N LYS A 248 -37.02 43.71 -56.67
CA LYS A 248 -37.63 42.37 -56.81
C LYS A 248 -36.70 41.14 -56.84
N ARG A 249 -35.37 41.28 -56.87
CA ARG A 249 -34.46 40.11 -56.99
C ARG A 249 -33.64 39.80 -55.74
N ASP A 250 -32.90 40.77 -55.20
CA ASP A 250 -32.03 40.57 -54.03
C ASP A 250 -32.85 40.37 -52.74
N LEU A 251 -33.98 41.08 -52.62
CA LEU A 251 -34.89 40.92 -51.49
C LEU A 251 -35.52 39.51 -51.44
N LYS A 252 -35.82 38.90 -52.60
CA LYS A 252 -36.34 37.52 -52.66
C LYS A 252 -35.33 36.50 -52.18
N GLN A 253 -34.05 36.69 -52.52
CA GLN A 253 -32.98 35.78 -52.10
C GLN A 253 -32.78 35.85 -50.57
N ILE A 254 -32.71 37.05 -50.01
CA ILE A 254 -32.60 37.26 -48.55
C ILE A 254 -33.81 36.66 -47.81
N ILE A 255 -35.03 36.85 -48.32
CA ILE A 255 -36.24 36.22 -47.74
C ILE A 255 -36.17 34.69 -47.81
N SER A 256 -35.68 34.13 -48.93
CA SER A 256 -35.54 32.67 -49.09
C SER A 256 -34.48 32.09 -48.15
N GLU A 257 -33.36 32.78 -47.98
CA GLU A 257 -32.29 32.39 -47.06
C GLU A 257 -32.74 32.46 -45.60
N LEU A 258 -33.48 33.51 -45.22
CA LEU A 258 -34.08 33.64 -43.90
C LEU A 258 -35.15 32.57 -43.65
N LYS A 259 -36.01 32.26 -44.62
CA LYS A 259 -37.00 31.17 -44.51
C LYS A 259 -36.32 29.81 -44.33
N ARG A 260 -35.24 29.54 -45.07
CA ARG A 260 -34.48 28.29 -44.96
C ARG A 260 -33.80 28.18 -43.59
N ASN A 261 -33.16 29.25 -43.12
CA ASN A 261 -32.57 29.27 -41.79
C ASN A 261 -33.62 29.06 -40.70
N ASN A 262 -34.82 29.63 -40.87
CA ASN A 262 -35.89 29.49 -39.90
C ASN A 262 -36.46 28.05 -39.85
N ALA A 263 -36.63 27.41 -41.01
CA ALA A 263 -37.01 26.00 -41.10
C ALA A 263 -35.96 25.07 -40.49
N THR A 264 -34.67 25.36 -40.72
CA THR A 264 -33.56 24.61 -40.09
C THR A 264 -33.56 24.78 -38.57
N GLN A 265 -33.78 26.00 -38.06
CA GLN A 265 -33.85 26.26 -36.62
C GLN A 265 -35.09 25.61 -35.97
N GLN A 266 -36.23 25.59 -36.65
CA GLN A 266 -37.43 24.91 -36.16
C GLN A 266 -37.25 23.38 -36.10
N LYS A 267 -36.55 22.81 -37.08
CA LYS A 267 -36.15 21.39 -37.08
C LYS A 267 -35.22 21.09 -35.90
N ILE A 268 -34.25 21.97 -35.62
CA ILE A 268 -33.35 21.86 -34.45
C ILE A 268 -34.11 21.97 -33.12
N GLN A 269 -35.11 22.86 -33.03
CA GLN A 269 -35.93 23.01 -31.82
C GLN A 269 -36.77 21.75 -31.54
N MET A 270 -37.46 21.20 -32.56
CA MET A 270 -38.20 19.93 -32.44
C MET A 270 -37.31 18.72 -32.15
N MET A 271 -36.00 18.83 -32.43
CA MET A 271 -35.01 17.81 -32.06
C MET A 271 -34.65 17.90 -30.57
N HIS A 272 -34.49 19.10 -29.99
CA HIS A 272 -34.18 19.24 -28.56
C HIS A 272 -35.22 18.55 -27.65
N ASP A 273 -36.50 18.58 -28.02
CA ASP A 273 -37.58 17.97 -27.23
C ASP A 273 -37.60 16.42 -27.28
N ASN A 274 -36.96 15.80 -28.28
CA ASN A 274 -36.91 14.33 -28.47
C ASN A 274 -35.52 13.73 -28.22
N VAL A 275 -34.49 14.57 -28.00
CA VAL A 275 -33.08 14.14 -27.94
C VAL A 275 -32.72 13.49 -26.61
N GLU A 276 -33.30 13.88 -25.46
CA GLU A 276 -32.86 13.30 -24.18
C GLU A 276 -33.16 11.79 -24.07
N GLU A 277 -34.28 11.31 -24.60
CA GLU A 277 -34.66 9.89 -24.52
C GLU A 277 -33.96 9.02 -25.59
N ILE A 278 -33.88 9.52 -26.84
CA ILE A 278 -33.25 8.79 -27.96
C ILE A 278 -31.72 8.79 -27.82
N ASN A 279 -31.13 9.90 -27.37
CA ASN A 279 -29.68 10.02 -27.31
C ASN A 279 -29.08 9.24 -26.12
N HIS A 280 -29.80 9.08 -25.02
CA HIS A 280 -29.24 8.34 -23.86
C HIS A 280 -29.13 6.83 -24.11
N GLN A 281 -30.09 6.23 -24.82
CA GLN A 281 -30.03 4.81 -25.20
C GLN A 281 -29.03 4.57 -26.34
N PHE A 282 -28.95 5.48 -27.31
CA PHE A 282 -27.99 5.41 -28.40
C PHE A 282 -26.54 5.59 -27.92
N GLU A 283 -26.27 6.57 -27.06
CA GLU A 283 -24.93 6.81 -26.51
C GLU A 283 -24.44 5.62 -25.67
N ALA A 284 -25.33 4.97 -24.90
CA ALA A 284 -24.99 3.75 -24.17
C ALA A 284 -24.56 2.61 -25.13
N ARG A 285 -25.37 2.34 -26.17
CA ARG A 285 -25.04 1.32 -27.18
C ARG A 285 -23.78 1.66 -27.98
N LEU A 286 -23.56 2.94 -28.29
CA LEU A 286 -22.37 3.39 -29.01
C LEU A 286 -21.10 3.25 -28.14
N ALA A 287 -21.21 3.52 -26.83
CA ALA A 287 -20.11 3.32 -25.88
C ALA A 287 -19.76 1.83 -25.71
N ASP A 288 -20.76 0.94 -25.71
CA ASP A 288 -20.54 -0.51 -25.65
C ASP A 288 -19.84 -1.04 -26.91
N VAL A 289 -20.20 -0.53 -28.09
CA VAL A 289 -19.64 -0.98 -29.38
C VAL A 289 -18.24 -0.39 -29.64
N CYS A 290 -17.99 0.86 -29.23
CA CYS A 290 -16.70 1.52 -29.45
C CYS A 290 -16.42 2.60 -28.39
N PRO A 291 -15.75 2.23 -27.27
CA PRO A 291 -15.44 3.17 -26.19
C PRO A 291 -14.39 4.23 -26.60
N ASP A 292 -13.57 3.94 -27.61
CA ASP A 292 -12.44 4.77 -28.07
C ASP A 292 -12.82 5.98 -28.95
N LEU A 293 -14.12 6.19 -29.18
CA LEU A 293 -14.59 7.39 -29.87
C LEU A 293 -14.32 8.62 -29.00
N THR A 294 -13.84 9.69 -29.62
CA THR A 294 -13.71 10.98 -28.93
C THR A 294 -15.09 11.62 -28.76
N LYS A 295 -15.21 12.57 -27.83
CA LYS A 295 -16.46 13.31 -27.60
C LYS A 295 -17.03 13.92 -28.89
N THR A 296 -16.17 14.51 -29.71
CA THR A 296 -16.56 15.11 -31.00
C THR A 296 -17.00 14.06 -32.03
N GLU A 297 -16.38 12.88 -32.03
CA GLU A 297 -16.76 11.79 -32.92
C GLU A 297 -18.12 11.18 -32.52
N ARG A 298 -18.38 11.02 -31.21
CA ARG A 298 -19.70 10.62 -30.70
C ARG A 298 -20.79 11.63 -31.08
N GLU A 299 -20.52 12.92 -30.91
CA GLU A 299 -21.43 13.99 -31.30
C GLU A 299 -21.80 13.92 -32.80
N ILE A 300 -20.85 13.60 -33.68
CA ILE A 300 -21.09 13.42 -35.12
C ILE A 300 -21.91 12.14 -35.40
N CYS A 301 -21.68 11.04 -34.69
CA CYS A 301 -22.53 9.84 -34.77
C CYS A 301 -23.98 10.17 -34.41
N SER A 302 -24.21 10.97 -33.38
CA SER A 302 -25.55 11.41 -32.96
C SER A 302 -26.22 12.25 -34.04
N TYR A 303 -25.49 13.16 -34.70
CA TYR A 303 -26.03 13.88 -35.86
C TYR A 303 -26.37 12.99 -37.06
N ILE A 304 -25.61 11.92 -37.29
CA ILE A 304 -25.89 10.91 -38.32
C ILE A 304 -27.14 10.09 -37.96
N LYS A 305 -27.30 9.73 -36.67
CA LYS A 305 -28.50 9.05 -36.16
C LYS A 305 -29.75 9.90 -36.36
N LEU A 306 -29.62 11.22 -36.29
CA LEU A 306 -30.66 12.21 -36.56
C LEU A 306 -30.92 12.44 -38.07
N LYS A 307 -30.32 11.65 -38.96
CA LYS A 307 -30.48 11.74 -40.43
C LYS A 307 -30.14 13.11 -41.01
N LEU A 308 -29.20 13.82 -40.38
CA LEU A 308 -28.69 15.09 -40.91
C LEU A 308 -27.70 14.83 -42.04
N SER A 309 -27.85 15.59 -43.13
CA SER A 309 -26.90 15.56 -44.24
C SER A 309 -25.55 16.13 -43.80
N THR A 310 -24.47 15.70 -44.45
CA THR A 310 -23.11 16.21 -44.19
C THR A 310 -23.03 17.75 -44.27
N LYS A 311 -23.87 18.38 -45.10
CA LYS A 311 -23.96 19.84 -45.22
C LYS A 311 -24.66 20.46 -44.01
N GLU A 312 -25.79 19.91 -43.58
CA GLU A 312 -26.48 20.37 -42.36
C GLU A 312 -25.59 20.22 -41.12
N ILE A 313 -24.85 19.11 -40.99
CA ILE A 313 -23.91 18.88 -39.88
C ILE A 313 -22.80 19.94 -39.90
N ALA A 314 -22.24 20.23 -41.09
CA ALA A 314 -21.20 21.22 -41.25
C ALA A 314 -21.69 22.63 -40.87
N ASP A 315 -22.91 22.97 -41.27
CA ASP A 315 -23.55 24.25 -40.95
C ASP A 315 -23.81 24.38 -39.43
N ILE A 316 -24.28 23.31 -38.76
CA ILE A 316 -24.50 23.28 -37.30
C ILE A 316 -23.19 23.42 -36.52
N ARG A 317 -22.14 22.72 -36.98
CA ARG A 317 -20.82 22.73 -36.33
C ARG A 317 -19.97 23.94 -36.72
N THR A 318 -20.45 24.81 -37.61
CA THR A 318 -19.68 25.93 -38.18
C THR A 318 -18.33 25.47 -38.75
N THR A 319 -18.32 24.34 -39.47
CA THR A 319 -17.11 23.73 -40.05
C THR A 319 -17.30 23.49 -41.55
N SER A 320 -16.22 23.14 -42.26
CA SER A 320 -16.35 22.78 -43.67
C SER A 320 -16.99 21.39 -43.84
N PRO A 321 -17.80 21.15 -44.89
CA PRO A 321 -18.31 19.80 -45.21
C PRO A 321 -17.20 18.76 -45.39
N ASN A 322 -16.01 19.19 -45.83
CA ASN A 322 -14.85 18.32 -45.96
C ASN A 322 -14.35 17.80 -44.59
N THR A 323 -14.35 18.66 -43.58
CA THR A 323 -14.01 18.29 -42.20
C THR A 323 -14.94 17.19 -41.68
N ILE A 324 -16.24 17.30 -41.92
CA ILE A 324 -17.22 16.28 -41.52
C ILE A 324 -16.97 14.95 -42.25
N ARG A 325 -16.64 14.99 -43.55
CA ARG A 325 -16.29 13.76 -44.32
C ARG A 325 -15.06 13.05 -43.76
N VAL A 326 -14.01 13.79 -43.43
CA VAL A 326 -12.78 13.22 -42.83
C VAL A 326 -13.10 12.59 -41.48
N THR A 327 -13.92 13.23 -40.65
CA THR A 327 -14.32 12.66 -39.36
C THR A 327 -15.21 11.43 -39.50
N LYS A 328 -16.16 11.41 -40.47
CA LYS A 328 -16.93 10.20 -40.81
C LYS A 328 -15.99 9.03 -41.20
N HIS A 329 -14.95 9.29 -41.97
CA HIS A 329 -13.96 8.27 -42.33
C HIS A 329 -13.19 7.73 -41.11
N ARG A 330 -12.79 8.61 -40.18
CA ARG A 330 -12.14 8.21 -38.91
C ARG A 330 -13.06 7.35 -38.04
N ILE A 331 -14.31 7.75 -37.89
CA ILE A 331 -15.34 7.01 -37.14
C ILE A 331 -15.49 5.60 -37.73
N ARG A 332 -15.62 5.51 -39.06
CA ARG A 332 -15.74 4.25 -39.77
C ARG A 332 -14.55 3.30 -39.52
N LYS A 333 -13.32 3.84 -39.50
CA LYS A 333 -12.10 3.07 -39.19
C LYS A 333 -12.09 2.58 -37.74
N LYS A 334 -12.52 3.41 -36.78
CA LYS A 334 -12.60 3.05 -35.36
C LYS A 334 -13.70 2.02 -35.05
N LEU A 335 -14.79 2.06 -35.81
CA LEU A 335 -15.89 1.07 -35.73
C LEU A 335 -15.58 -0.24 -36.48
N GLY A 336 -14.42 -0.36 -37.15
CA GLY A 336 -14.03 -1.59 -37.85
C GLY A 336 -14.93 -1.96 -39.05
N LEU A 337 -15.60 -0.98 -39.68
CA LEU A 337 -16.56 -1.26 -40.75
C LEU A 337 -15.85 -1.54 -42.09
N ASN A 338 -16.22 -2.65 -42.75
CA ASN A 338 -15.75 -3.02 -44.10
C ASN A 338 -16.31 -2.08 -45.17
N GLU A 339 -15.64 -1.96 -46.33
CA GLU A 339 -15.98 -1.01 -47.44
C GLU A 339 -17.41 -1.15 -47.95
N GLU A 340 -18.01 -2.33 -47.78
CA GLU A 340 -19.37 -2.63 -48.20
C GLU A 340 -20.45 -2.13 -47.23
N VAL A 341 -20.09 -1.75 -45.99
CA VAL A 341 -21.05 -1.31 -44.97
C VAL A 341 -21.11 0.22 -44.90
N ASP A 342 -22.26 0.79 -45.24
CA ASP A 342 -22.52 2.22 -45.10
C ASP A 342 -22.60 2.63 -43.60
N LEU A 343 -21.84 3.68 -43.25
CA LEU A 343 -21.74 4.19 -41.88
C LEU A 343 -23.10 4.69 -41.39
N GLU A 344 -23.87 5.38 -42.24
CA GLU A 344 -25.16 5.95 -41.84
C GLU A 344 -26.14 4.82 -41.52
N SER A 345 -26.19 3.80 -42.37
CA SER A 345 -27.01 2.60 -42.17
C SER A 345 -26.60 1.77 -40.94
N PHE A 346 -25.32 1.75 -40.58
CA PHE A 346 -24.84 1.12 -39.35
C PHE A 346 -25.31 1.89 -38.11
N ILE A 347 -25.06 3.20 -38.08
CA ILE A 347 -25.48 4.08 -36.98
C ILE A 347 -26.99 4.08 -36.79
N GLN A 348 -27.78 4.00 -37.87
CA GLN A 348 -29.23 3.91 -37.79
C GLN A 348 -29.74 2.62 -37.11
N ARG A 349 -28.95 1.53 -37.10
CA ARG A 349 -29.32 0.24 -36.50
C ARG A 349 -28.93 0.09 -35.02
N LEU A 350 -28.00 0.90 -34.54
CA LEU A 350 -27.68 1.05 -33.10
C LEU A 350 -28.83 1.77 -32.40
#